data_AF-A0A841AG60-F1
#
_entry.id   AF-A0A841AG60-F1
#
_cell.length_a   1.000
_cell.length_b   1.000
_cell.length_c   1.000
_cell.angle_alpha   90.00
_cell.angle_beta   90.00
_cell.angle_gamma   90.00
#
_symmetry.space_group_name_H-M   'P 1'
#
loop_
_entity.id
_entity.type
_entity.pdbx_description
1 polymer ?
#
loop_
_entity_poly.entity_id
_entity_poly.type
_entity_poly.pdbx_seq_one_letter_code
_entity_poly.pdbx_strand_id
1 'polypeptide(L)'
;MADSQYPYPPDRFDDEADAVTFHGAHRAELPFWRENLLYIIIIGAAAVMLVVLLFVIGGVGGDGDERAEDPTVAAESEQSESAAAEESSAAEEPAAEPDLSVPVQVVNAGGINGLAGTWQSTLEEQGWEDVSIATAQNAQQEPVVFYRDEANADTAQALADQVGAGDAVQSDEYEAPITFVAVAEPGDGDQEEGDGEG
;
A
#
# COMPACT_ATOMS: atom_id res chain seq x y z
N MET A 1 6.15 -45.87 -25.90
CA MET A 1 5.68 -44.80 -26.80
C MET A 1 4.17 -44.96 -26.85
N ALA A 2 3.43 -44.04 -26.24
CA ALA A 2 1.98 -44.12 -26.22
C ALA A 2 1.47 -43.37 -27.44
N ASP A 3 0.85 -44.09 -28.39
CA ASP A 3 0.08 -43.49 -29.47
C ASP A 3 -1.14 -42.80 -28.85
N SER A 4 -1.00 -41.51 -28.52
CA SER A 4 -2.13 -40.66 -28.16
C SER A 4 -2.93 -40.38 -29.42
N GLN A 5 -3.88 -41.27 -29.72
CA GLN A 5 -4.87 -41.08 -30.76
C GLN A 5 -5.67 -39.82 -30.46
N TYR A 6 -5.24 -38.71 -31.04
CA TYR A 6 -5.93 -37.42 -31.01
C TYR A 6 -7.34 -37.64 -31.58
N PRO A 7 -8.41 -37.40 -30.80
CA PRO A 7 -9.77 -37.80 -31.19
C PRO A 7 -10.41 -36.89 -32.24
N TYR A 8 -9.64 -35.94 -32.80
CA TYR A 8 -10.09 -34.98 -33.79
C TYR A 8 -9.33 -35.19 -35.12
N PRO A 9 -10.00 -35.02 -36.28
CA PRO A 9 -9.34 -34.99 -37.57
C PRO A 9 -8.27 -33.90 -37.59
N PRO A 10 -7.12 -34.12 -38.27
CA PRO A 10 -6.09 -33.10 -38.38
C PRO A 10 -6.68 -31.86 -39.04
N ASP A 11 -6.53 -30.73 -38.37
CA ASP A 11 -7.03 -29.44 -38.83
C ASP A 11 -5.89 -28.49 -39.20
N ARG A 12 -6.25 -27.35 -39.77
CA ARG A 12 -5.30 -26.40 -40.37
C ARG A 12 -4.32 -25.85 -39.34
N PHE A 13 -4.75 -25.79 -38.08
CA PHE A 13 -3.92 -25.34 -36.97
C PHE A 13 -2.84 -26.37 -36.60
N ASP A 14 -3.06 -27.67 -36.86
CA ASP A 14 -2.08 -28.73 -36.60
C ASP A 14 -0.90 -28.65 -37.58
N ASP A 15 -1.17 -28.38 -38.86
CA ASP A 15 -0.14 -28.17 -39.89
C ASP A 15 0.76 -26.96 -39.56
N GLU A 16 0.15 -25.89 -39.01
CA GLU A 16 0.87 -24.70 -38.57
C GLU A 16 1.72 -24.95 -37.31
N ALA A 17 1.25 -25.80 -36.39
CA ALA A 17 1.94 -26.16 -35.16
C ALA A 17 3.19 -27.01 -35.40
N ASP A 18 3.14 -27.94 -36.36
CA ASP A 18 4.30 -28.74 -36.79
C ASP A 18 5.37 -27.89 -37.50
N ALA A 19 4.98 -26.77 -38.11
CA ALA A 19 5.89 -25.85 -38.77
C ALA A 19 6.70 -24.96 -37.80
N VAL A 20 6.27 -24.83 -36.54
CA VAL A 20 6.91 -23.96 -35.54
C VAL A 20 7.71 -24.75 -34.50
N THR A 21 9.04 -24.62 -34.54
CA THR A 21 9.96 -25.35 -33.63
C THR A 21 10.00 -24.80 -32.20
N PHE A 22 9.39 -23.64 -31.91
CA PHE A 22 9.51 -22.98 -30.61
C PHE A 22 8.14 -22.82 -29.95
N HIS A 23 7.82 -23.74 -29.04
CA HIS A 23 6.68 -23.65 -28.16
C HIS A 23 7.13 -22.95 -26.88
N GLY A 24 6.65 -21.73 -26.62
CA GLY A 24 7.05 -21.00 -25.43
C GLY A 24 6.13 -19.86 -25.06
N ALA A 25 5.12 -20.16 -24.23
CA ALA A 25 4.50 -19.20 -23.33
C ALA A 25 5.38 -18.91 -22.09
N HIS A 26 6.69 -19.17 -22.20
CA HIS A 26 7.63 -18.99 -21.11
C HIS A 26 8.04 -17.51 -21.07
N ARG A 27 7.37 -16.77 -20.19
CA ARG A 27 7.86 -15.50 -19.71
C ARG A 27 9.21 -15.79 -19.06
N ALA A 28 10.29 -15.24 -19.63
CA ALA A 28 11.55 -15.20 -18.92
C ALA A 28 11.33 -14.28 -17.71
N GLU A 29 11.28 -14.87 -16.52
CA GLU A 29 11.30 -14.12 -15.26
C GLU A 29 12.50 -13.16 -15.30
N LEU A 30 12.24 -11.87 -15.06
CA LEU A 30 13.30 -10.88 -15.03
C LEU A 30 14.23 -11.23 -13.86
N PRO A 31 15.56 -11.08 -14.01
CA PRO A 31 16.48 -11.40 -12.93
C PRO A 31 16.17 -10.52 -11.70
N PHE A 32 16.12 -11.14 -10.52
CA PHE A 32 15.71 -10.50 -9.25
C PHE A 32 16.41 -9.16 -8.97
N TRP A 33 17.65 -8.97 -9.43
CA TRP A 33 18.41 -7.72 -9.26
C TRP A 33 17.81 -6.53 -10.02
N ARG A 34 17.13 -6.77 -11.16
CA ARG A 34 16.44 -5.72 -11.91
C ARG A 34 15.11 -5.33 -11.28
N GLU A 35 14.38 -6.33 -10.77
CA GLU A 35 13.11 -6.11 -10.08
C GLU A 35 13.32 -5.34 -8.77
N ASN A 36 14.45 -5.58 -8.07
CA ASN A 36 14.76 -4.95 -6.79
C ASN A 36 15.77 -3.79 -6.89
N LEU A 37 16.03 -3.25 -8.10
CA LEU A 37 17.06 -2.22 -8.31
C LEU A 37 16.81 -0.98 -7.45
N LEU A 38 15.55 -0.54 -7.35
CA LEU A 38 15.16 0.63 -6.55
C LEU A 38 15.46 0.43 -5.06
N TYR A 39 15.09 -0.72 -4.49
CA TYR A 39 15.40 -1.06 -3.10
C TYR A 39 16.90 -1.12 -2.83
N ILE A 40 17.69 -1.69 -3.76
CA ILE A 40 19.15 -1.73 -3.65
C ILE A 40 19.75 -0.31 -3.64
N ILE A 41 19.23 0.59 -4.47
CA ILE A 41 19.66 2.00 -4.49
C ILE A 41 19.32 2.69 -3.17
N ILE A 42 18.11 2.51 -2.65
CA ILE A 42 17.67 3.10 -1.38
C ILE A 42 18.52 2.58 -0.22
N ILE A 43 18.70 1.26 -0.11
CA ILE A 43 19.53 0.65 0.93
C ILE A 43 20.98 1.14 0.83
N GLY A 44 21.52 1.25 -0.39
CA GLY A 44 22.86 1.81 -0.62
C GLY A 44 22.99 3.26 -0.17
N ALA A 45 22.01 4.10 -0.51
CA ALA A 45 21.98 5.50 -0.08
C ALA A 45 21.86 5.63 1.45
N ALA A 46 21.00 4.82 2.08
CA ALA A 46 20.84 4.77 3.53
C ALA A 46 22.13 4.32 4.24
N ALA A 47 22.83 3.31 3.70
CA ALA A 47 24.10 2.85 4.25
C ALA A 47 25.19 3.94 4.15
N VAL A 48 25.26 4.67 3.03
CA VAL A 48 26.19 5.81 2.88
C VAL A 48 25.84 6.92 3.87
N MET A 49 24.55 7.25 4.01
CA MET A 49 24.08 8.28 4.92
C MET A 49 24.37 7.93 6.39
N LEU A 50 24.19 6.66 6.77
CA LEU A 50 24.56 6.11 8.07
C LEU A 50 26.08 6.23 8.32
N VAL A 51 26.91 5.85 7.35
CA VAL A 51 28.38 5.97 7.49
C VAL A 51 28.80 7.44 7.64
N VAL A 52 28.19 8.35 6.88
CA VAL A 52 28.43 9.79 7.01
C VAL A 52 28.00 10.29 8.39
N LEU A 53 26.83 9.87 8.88
CA LEU A 53 26.35 10.22 10.22
C LEU A 53 27.31 9.73 11.31
N LEU A 54 27.74 8.47 11.26
CA LEU A 54 28.72 7.90 12.19
C LEU A 54 30.06 8.63 12.12
N PHE A 55 30.49 9.05 10.92
CA PHE A 55 31.71 9.83 10.76
C PHE A 55 31.59 11.25 11.31
N VAL A 56 30.43 11.90 11.19
CA VAL A 56 30.17 13.23 11.76
C VAL A 56 30.08 13.17 13.29
N ILE A 57 29.39 12.17 13.84
CA ILE A 57 29.27 11.96 15.29
C ILE A 57 30.61 11.52 15.90
N GLY A 58 31.28 10.54 15.28
CA GLY A 58 32.58 10.03 15.73
C GLY A 58 33.76 10.96 15.44
N GLY A 59 33.62 11.90 14.52
CA GLY A 59 34.67 12.87 14.14
C GLY A 59 34.66 14.17 14.94
N VAL A 60 33.57 14.50 15.65
CA VAL A 60 33.42 15.74 16.42
C VAL A 60 33.73 15.59 17.92
N GLY A 61 33.90 14.37 18.44
CA GLY A 61 34.17 14.12 19.85
C GLY A 61 35.37 13.20 20.06
N GLY A 62 36.57 13.77 20.07
CA GLY A 62 37.72 13.12 20.69
C GLY A 62 37.54 13.02 22.21
N ASP A 63 38.11 11.95 22.75
CA ASP A 63 38.39 11.66 24.16
C ASP A 63 37.23 11.13 25.03
N GLY A 64 37.37 9.87 25.45
CA GLY A 64 36.54 9.24 26.47
C GLY A 64 36.63 7.72 26.46
N ASP A 65 37.82 7.21 26.74
CA ASP A 65 38.03 5.84 27.19
C ASP A 65 37.14 5.56 28.42
N GLU A 66 36.28 4.53 28.34
CA GLU A 66 36.03 3.69 29.52
C GLU A 66 35.53 2.31 29.07
N ARG A 67 36.52 1.43 29.03
CA ARG A 67 36.40 -0.03 29.02
C ARG A 67 36.00 -0.50 30.42
N ALA A 68 34.84 -1.15 30.56
CA ALA A 68 34.62 -2.20 31.57
C ALA A 68 33.36 -2.99 31.17
N GLU A 69 33.51 -4.19 30.60
CA GLU A 69 33.45 -5.51 31.26
C GLU A 69 32.16 -6.24 30.88
N ASP A 70 32.28 -7.24 29.99
CA ASP A 70 31.34 -8.37 29.88
C ASP A 70 31.64 -9.30 31.09
N PRO A 71 30.63 -9.92 31.73
CA PRO A 71 30.14 -11.20 31.21
C PRO A 71 28.61 -11.43 31.33
N THR A 72 28.02 -11.92 30.24
CA THR A 72 27.06 -13.06 30.13
C THR A 72 26.02 -13.36 31.26
N VAL A 73 24.75 -13.55 30.82
CA VAL A 73 23.71 -14.55 31.23
C VAL A 73 22.35 -13.96 31.66
N ALA A 74 21.41 -14.09 30.71
CA ALA A 74 20.03 -14.57 30.79
C ALA A 74 19.04 -14.10 31.89
N ALA A 75 17.94 -13.56 31.35
CA ALA A 75 16.54 -13.96 31.55
C ALA A 75 15.72 -13.38 32.72
N GLU A 76 14.55 -12.90 32.26
CA GLU A 76 13.23 -12.83 32.89
C GLU A 76 12.94 -11.76 33.95
N SER A 77 12.17 -10.79 33.47
CA SER A 77 10.79 -10.54 33.87
C SER A 77 10.51 -9.64 35.07
N GLU A 78 9.70 -8.63 34.72
CA GLU A 78 8.60 -8.06 35.47
C GLU A 78 8.90 -6.96 36.51
N GLN A 79 8.69 -5.75 35.98
CA GLN A 79 7.59 -4.86 36.41
C GLN A 79 7.90 -3.78 37.46
N SER A 80 7.21 -2.66 37.21
CA SER A 80 7.02 -1.44 38.01
C SER A 80 8.07 -0.35 37.79
N GLU A 81 7.73 0.92 37.59
CA GLU A 81 6.46 1.62 37.40
C GLU A 81 6.87 3.07 37.04
N SER A 82 5.97 3.78 36.36
CA SER A 82 5.77 5.23 36.46
C SER A 82 6.58 6.18 35.57
N ALA A 83 5.78 6.80 34.68
CA ALA A 83 5.68 8.24 34.45
C ALA A 83 6.69 8.93 33.51
N ALA A 84 6.20 9.24 32.30
CA ALA A 84 5.93 10.61 31.81
C ALA A 84 5.88 10.55 30.27
N ALA A 85 4.70 10.60 29.68
CA ALA A 85 4.15 11.81 29.07
C ALA A 85 4.91 12.21 27.80
N GLU A 86 4.35 11.84 26.64
CA GLU A 86 3.87 12.82 25.67
C GLU A 86 2.54 12.31 25.11
N GLU A 87 1.44 12.70 25.78
CA GLU A 87 0.21 12.99 25.06
C GLU A 87 0.57 14.11 24.08
N SER A 88 0.95 13.74 22.86
CA SER A 88 0.65 14.62 21.74
C SER A 88 -0.84 14.52 21.54
N SER A 89 -1.59 15.27 22.35
CA SER A 89 -2.91 15.71 22.00
C SER A 89 -2.73 16.46 20.67
N ALA A 90 -2.84 15.74 19.56
CA ALA A 90 -3.17 16.35 18.29
C ALA A 90 -4.47 17.09 18.59
N ALA A 91 -4.39 18.41 18.68
CA ALA A 91 -5.57 19.22 18.68
C ALA A 91 -6.33 18.80 17.43
N GLU A 92 -7.54 18.28 17.59
CA GLU A 92 -8.52 18.23 16.51
C GLU A 92 -8.69 19.68 16.04
N GLU A 93 -7.86 20.09 15.09
CA GLU A 93 -8.20 21.20 14.22
C GLU A 93 -9.56 20.82 13.60
N PRO A 94 -10.52 21.75 13.58
CA PRO A 94 -11.81 21.46 12.97
C PRO A 94 -11.54 20.97 11.55
N ALA A 95 -11.96 19.73 11.26
CA ALA A 95 -11.87 19.17 9.92
C ALA A 95 -12.42 20.22 8.95
N ALA A 96 -11.56 20.70 8.05
CA ALA A 96 -12.01 21.61 7.01
C ALA A 96 -13.15 20.92 6.26
N GLU A 97 -14.26 21.64 6.06
CA GLU A 97 -15.39 21.07 5.33
C GLU A 97 -14.89 20.64 3.94
N PRO A 98 -15.07 19.36 3.54
CA PRO A 98 -14.57 18.88 2.26
C PRO A 98 -15.21 19.63 1.11
N ASP A 99 -14.41 19.98 0.10
CA ASP A 99 -14.94 20.47 -1.17
C ASP A 99 -15.51 19.32 -1.99
N LEU A 100 -16.82 19.08 -1.84
CA LEU A 100 -17.56 17.99 -2.50
C LEU A 100 -17.68 18.15 -4.03
N SER A 101 -17.27 19.30 -4.58
CA SER A 101 -17.21 19.54 -6.02
C SER A 101 -15.92 19.02 -6.67
N VAL A 102 -14.93 18.62 -5.87
CA VAL A 102 -13.68 18.04 -6.37
C VAL A 102 -13.97 16.63 -6.92
N PRO A 103 -13.59 16.34 -8.18
CA PRO A 103 -13.81 15.02 -8.76
C PRO A 103 -13.10 13.89 -8.00
N VAL A 104 -13.86 12.86 -7.66
CA VAL A 104 -13.39 11.64 -6.98
C VAL A 104 -13.46 10.46 -7.93
N GLN A 105 -12.40 9.67 -8.00
CA GLN A 105 -12.41 8.37 -8.67
C GLN A 105 -12.39 7.24 -7.65
N VAL A 106 -13.40 6.37 -7.66
CA VAL A 106 -13.45 5.16 -6.85
C VAL A 106 -12.90 3.98 -7.64
N VAL A 107 -11.80 3.40 -7.18
CA VAL A 107 -11.14 2.25 -7.79
C VAL A 107 -11.46 1.00 -6.98
N ASN A 108 -12.09 0.00 -7.60
CA ASN A 108 -12.25 -1.31 -6.98
C ASN A 108 -10.92 -2.07 -6.97
N ALA A 109 -10.33 -2.25 -5.79
CA ALA A 109 -9.18 -3.11 -5.55
C ALA A 109 -9.49 -4.32 -4.64
N GLY A 110 -10.72 -4.46 -4.14
CA GLY A 110 -11.15 -5.61 -3.34
C GLY A 110 -11.47 -6.87 -4.14
N GLY A 111 -11.62 -6.77 -5.46
CA GLY A 111 -12.07 -7.88 -6.31
C GLY A 111 -13.55 -8.26 -6.09
N ILE A 112 -14.30 -7.43 -5.38
CA ILE A 112 -15.72 -7.60 -5.08
C ILE A 112 -16.53 -7.04 -6.25
N ASN A 113 -17.47 -7.83 -6.79
CA ASN A 113 -18.30 -7.38 -7.91
C ASN A 113 -19.22 -6.23 -7.48
N GLY A 114 -19.17 -5.11 -8.22
CA GLY A 114 -20.02 -3.96 -7.96
C GLY A 114 -19.51 -2.99 -6.90
N LEU A 115 -18.38 -3.29 -6.22
CA LEU A 115 -17.87 -2.51 -5.10
C LEU A 115 -17.74 -1.01 -5.37
N ALA A 116 -17.07 -0.63 -6.46
CA ALA A 116 -16.91 0.79 -6.81
C ALA A 116 -18.26 1.47 -7.11
N GLY A 117 -19.23 0.73 -7.65
CA GLY A 117 -20.58 1.25 -7.88
C GLY A 117 -21.37 1.47 -6.58
N THR A 118 -21.21 0.57 -5.60
CA THR A 118 -21.78 0.74 -4.26
C THR A 118 -21.21 2.00 -3.60
N TRP A 119 -19.88 2.15 -3.59
CA TRP A 119 -19.21 3.34 -3.05
C TRP A 119 -19.57 4.62 -3.80
N GLN A 120 -19.67 4.58 -5.13
CA GLN A 120 -20.14 5.72 -5.92
C GLN A 120 -21.51 6.19 -5.45
N SER A 121 -22.46 5.27 -5.32
CA SER A 121 -23.82 5.60 -4.87
C SER A 121 -23.81 6.19 -3.45
N THR A 122 -23.01 5.60 -2.55
CA THR A 122 -22.84 6.10 -1.18
C THR A 122 -22.27 7.52 -1.14
N LEU A 123 -21.24 7.82 -1.93
CA LEU A 123 -20.63 9.15 -1.97
C LEU A 123 -21.57 10.18 -2.61
N GLU A 124 -22.27 9.84 -3.70
CA GLU A 124 -23.28 10.70 -4.31
C GLU A 124 -24.43 11.02 -3.35
N GLU A 125 -24.90 10.04 -2.57
CA GLU A 125 -25.89 10.23 -1.51
C GLU A 125 -25.40 11.16 -0.38
N GLN A 126 -24.09 11.18 -0.13
CA GLN A 126 -23.43 12.06 0.83
C GLN A 126 -23.12 13.45 0.27
N GLY A 127 -23.40 13.69 -1.02
CA GLY A 127 -23.33 15.01 -1.66
C GLY A 127 -22.11 15.25 -2.54
N TRP A 128 -21.26 14.24 -2.78
CA TRP A 128 -20.17 14.33 -3.76
C TRP A 128 -20.74 14.51 -5.18
N GLU A 129 -20.27 15.53 -5.90
CA GLU A 129 -20.91 15.97 -7.15
C GLU A 129 -20.39 15.24 -8.41
N ASP A 130 -19.12 14.82 -8.40
CA ASP A 130 -18.47 14.16 -9.53
C ASP A 130 -17.71 12.92 -9.04
N VAL A 131 -18.39 11.78 -9.07
CA VAL A 131 -17.83 10.48 -8.68
C VAL A 131 -17.75 9.57 -9.89
N SER A 132 -16.53 9.18 -10.26
CA SER A 132 -16.26 8.23 -11.32
C SER A 132 -15.80 6.89 -10.74
N ILE A 133 -15.94 5.80 -11.51
CA ILE A 133 -15.55 4.46 -11.07
C ILE A 133 -14.50 3.83 -11.98
N ALA A 134 -13.63 3.01 -11.39
CA ALA A 134 -12.65 2.20 -12.09
C ALA A 134 -12.43 0.86 -11.37
N THR A 135 -11.62 -0.01 -11.96
CA THR A 135 -11.21 -1.28 -11.35
C THR A 135 -9.69 -1.42 -11.47
N ALA A 136 -9.04 -1.72 -10.34
CA ALA A 136 -7.61 -1.91 -10.30
C ALA A 136 -7.21 -3.17 -11.10
N GLN A 137 -5.98 -3.19 -11.62
CA GLN A 137 -5.46 -4.37 -12.30
C GLN A 137 -5.09 -5.49 -11.32
N ASN A 138 -4.73 -5.12 -10.08
CA ASN A 138 -4.38 -6.05 -9.00
C ASN A 138 -5.21 -5.73 -7.77
N ALA A 139 -5.54 -6.76 -6.99
CA ALA A 139 -6.22 -6.58 -5.72
C ALA A 139 -5.28 -5.98 -4.66
N GLN A 140 -5.84 -5.19 -3.75
CA GLN A 140 -5.16 -4.63 -2.59
C GLN A 140 -5.85 -5.09 -1.30
N GLN A 141 -5.11 -5.04 -0.20
CA GLN A 141 -5.59 -5.48 1.12
C GLN A 141 -6.10 -4.33 1.96
N GLU A 142 -5.57 -3.12 1.74
CA GLU A 142 -5.85 -1.94 2.55
C GLU A 142 -6.50 -0.86 1.68
N PRO A 143 -7.54 -0.17 2.18
CA PRO A 143 -8.09 0.99 1.50
C PRO A 143 -7.12 2.17 1.60
N VAL A 144 -7.02 2.97 0.54
CA VAL A 144 -6.20 4.19 0.54
C VAL A 144 -6.89 5.29 -0.26
N VAL A 145 -6.84 6.52 0.23
CA VAL A 145 -7.22 7.71 -0.54
C VAL A 145 -5.97 8.44 -1.00
N PHE A 146 -5.84 8.60 -2.31
CA PHE A 146 -4.79 9.38 -2.95
C PHE A 146 -5.29 10.76 -3.37
N TYR A 147 -4.42 11.76 -3.28
CA TYR A 147 -4.65 13.07 -3.88
C TYR A 147 -3.45 13.51 -4.70
N ARG A 148 -3.72 14.27 -5.75
CA ARG A 148 -2.68 14.67 -6.71
C ARG A 148 -1.97 15.96 -6.32
N ASP A 149 -2.76 17.00 -6.07
CA ASP A 149 -2.29 18.35 -5.79
C ASP A 149 -2.51 18.70 -4.32
N GLU A 150 -1.57 19.41 -3.68
CA GLU A 150 -1.65 19.82 -2.27
C GLU A 150 -2.94 20.62 -1.95
N ALA A 151 -3.52 21.28 -2.95
CA ALA A 151 -4.79 22.01 -2.82
C ALA A 151 -5.98 21.11 -2.44
N ASN A 152 -5.89 19.80 -2.68
CA ASN A 152 -6.93 18.83 -2.36
C ASN A 152 -6.65 18.02 -1.09
N ALA A 153 -5.55 18.30 -0.37
CA ALA A 153 -5.12 17.49 0.77
C ALA A 153 -6.19 17.41 1.87
N ASP A 154 -6.79 18.55 2.24
CA ASP A 154 -7.82 18.60 3.28
C ASP A 154 -9.10 17.85 2.85
N THR A 155 -9.55 18.04 1.61
CA THR A 155 -10.71 17.32 1.05
C THR A 155 -10.45 15.82 0.96
N ALA A 156 -9.24 15.41 0.59
CA ALA A 156 -8.86 14.00 0.51
C ALA A 156 -8.76 13.36 1.90
N GLN A 157 -8.24 14.07 2.90
CA GLN A 157 -8.20 13.59 4.27
C GLN A 157 -9.62 13.41 4.81
N ALA A 158 -10.50 14.38 4.60
CA ALA A 158 -11.90 14.26 5.00
C ALA A 158 -12.61 13.07 4.33
N LEU A 159 -12.32 12.79 3.05
CA LEU A 159 -12.80 11.58 2.38
C LEU A 159 -12.20 10.31 3.01
N ALA A 160 -10.90 10.30 3.33
CA ALA A 160 -10.22 9.17 3.94
C ALA A 160 -10.81 8.81 5.31
N ASP A 161 -11.10 9.82 6.14
CA ASP A 161 -11.79 9.67 7.41
C ASP A 161 -13.22 9.13 7.22
N GLN A 162 -13.92 9.64 6.20
CA GLN A 162 -15.29 9.21 5.87
C GLN A 162 -15.38 7.75 5.41
N VAL A 163 -14.40 7.26 4.65
CA VAL A 163 -14.40 5.90 4.09
C VAL A 163 -13.59 4.89 4.92
N GLY A 164 -12.93 5.35 5.99
CA GLY A 164 -12.10 4.50 6.85
C GLY A 164 -10.77 4.09 6.22
N ALA A 165 -10.16 4.95 5.40
CA ALA A 165 -8.89 4.70 4.71
C ALA A 165 -7.64 5.23 5.44
N GLY A 166 -7.80 5.80 6.65
CA GLY A 166 -6.70 6.37 7.42
C GLY A 166 -6.19 7.68 6.81
N ASP A 167 -4.86 7.84 6.75
CA ASP A 167 -4.24 9.05 6.22
C ASP A 167 -4.28 9.09 4.68
N ALA A 168 -4.69 10.23 4.13
CA ALA A 168 -4.64 10.45 2.69
C ALA A 168 -3.19 10.65 2.21
N VAL A 169 -2.85 10.07 1.05
CA VAL A 169 -1.49 10.02 0.53
C VAL A 169 -1.37 10.84 -0.75
N GLN A 170 -0.37 11.73 -0.83
CA GLN A 170 -0.10 12.43 -2.09
C GLN A 170 0.53 11.48 -3.11
N SER A 171 -0.02 11.42 -4.32
CA SER A 171 0.52 10.60 -5.42
C SER A 171 0.17 11.18 -6.79
N ASP A 172 1.10 11.06 -7.74
CA ASP A 172 0.90 11.36 -9.15
C ASP A 172 0.55 10.13 -10.01
N GLU A 173 0.33 8.97 -9.37
CA GLU A 173 -0.05 7.71 -10.03
C GLU A 173 -1.40 7.80 -10.75
N TYR A 174 -2.32 8.63 -10.22
CA TYR A 174 -3.69 8.78 -10.72
C TYR A 174 -3.90 10.14 -11.37
N GLU A 175 -4.67 10.16 -12.46
CA GLU A 175 -5.01 11.40 -13.18
C GLU A 175 -6.11 12.20 -12.46
N ALA A 176 -6.96 11.54 -11.69
CA ALA A 176 -8.04 12.18 -10.95
C ALA A 176 -7.48 13.05 -9.80
N PRO A 177 -8.12 14.18 -9.46
CA PRO A 177 -7.71 15.02 -8.34
C PRO A 177 -7.64 14.27 -7.01
N ILE A 178 -8.65 13.42 -6.76
CA ILE A 178 -8.75 12.51 -5.62
C ILE A 178 -9.12 11.12 -6.12
N THR A 179 -8.45 10.08 -5.61
CA THR A 179 -8.73 8.68 -5.93
C THR A 179 -8.89 7.86 -4.66
N PHE A 180 -10.03 7.21 -4.48
CA PHE A 180 -10.25 6.25 -3.41
C PHE A 180 -10.08 4.82 -3.92
N VAL A 181 -9.08 4.11 -3.41
CA VAL A 181 -8.87 2.69 -3.65
C VAL A 181 -9.64 1.89 -2.61
N ALA A 182 -10.77 1.31 -3.04
CA ALA A 182 -11.69 0.57 -2.17
C ALA A 182 -11.40 -0.93 -2.16
N VAL A 183 -11.34 -1.52 -0.96
CA VAL A 183 -11.09 -2.97 -0.77
C VAL A 183 -12.26 -3.72 -0.12
N ALA A 184 -13.17 -3.01 0.57
CA ALA A 184 -14.34 -3.57 1.26
C ALA A 184 -15.57 -2.68 1.07
N GLU A 185 -16.78 -3.21 1.30
CA GLU A 185 -18.04 -2.46 1.16
C GLU A 185 -18.19 -1.38 2.25
N PRO A 186 -19.02 -0.35 2.04
CA PRO A 186 -19.25 0.68 3.05
C PRO A 186 -19.75 0.08 4.38
N GLY A 187 -19.06 0.39 5.48
CA GLY A 187 -19.44 -0.05 6.83
C GLY A 187 -18.88 -1.41 7.27
N ASP A 188 -18.11 -2.12 6.43
CA ASP A 188 -17.45 -3.37 6.84
C ASP A 188 -16.12 -3.16 7.61
N GLY A 189 -15.57 -1.94 7.58
CA GLY A 189 -14.26 -1.60 8.16
C GLY A 189 -14.17 -1.57 9.69
N ASP A 190 -15.31 -1.63 10.40
CA ASP A 190 -15.37 -1.53 11.87
C ASP A 190 -15.36 -2.91 12.58
N GLN A 191 -14.97 -3.99 11.90
CA GLN A 191 -15.01 -5.36 12.45
C GLN A 191 -13.62 -5.91 12.80
N GLU A 192 -12.76 -5.10 13.43
CA GLU A 192 -11.69 -5.65 14.25
C GLU A 192 -11.77 -5.04 15.66
N GLU A 193 -11.73 -5.92 16.66
CA GLU A 193 -11.73 -5.69 18.11
C GLU A 193 -13.09 -5.76 18.85
N GLY A 194 -13.60 -6.98 19.05
CA GLY A 194 -14.68 -7.18 20.02
C GLY A 194 -15.18 -8.59 20.28
N ASP A 195 -14.39 -9.66 20.11
CA ASP A 195 -14.80 -11.00 20.57
C ASP A 195 -13.66 -11.73 21.28
N GLY A 196 -13.28 -11.16 22.42
CA GLY A 196 -12.64 -11.86 23.51
C GLY A 196 -13.61 -11.99 24.69
N GLU A 197 -13.95 -13.23 25.01
CA GLU A 197 -14.47 -13.73 26.30
C GLU A 197 -16.00 -13.77 26.54
N GLY A 198 -16.49 -15.01 26.65
CA GLY A 198 -17.79 -15.41 27.21
C GLY A 198 -17.89 -16.92 27.35
#